data_AF-A0ABD5UP37-F1
#
_entry.id   AF-A0ABD5UP37-F1
#
_cell.length_a   1.000
_cell.length_b   1.000
_cell.length_c   1.000
_cell.angle_alpha   90.00
_cell.angle_beta   90.00
_cell.angle_gamma   90.00
#
_symmetry.space_group_name_H-M   'P 1'
#
loop_
_entity.id
_entity.type
_entity.pdbx_description
1 polymer ?
#
loop_
_entity_poly.entity_id
_entity_poly.type
_entity_poly.pdbx_seq_one_letter_code
_entity_poly.pdbx_strand_id
1 'polypeptide(L)'
;MALAPIVAGSGVLLAAAAAIAVYWDADRLGIARAPLWAGFVFVTVAVGLTLPVFVPTIPIPGTLIILVMGPALYAFERDDSRYGSDADPGSLPNEARDDGEKEE
;
A
#
# COMPACT_ATOMS: atom_id res chain seq x y z
N MET A 1 -29.96 -11.13 -13.21
CA MET A 1 -28.80 -12.07 -13.27
C MET A 1 -27.47 -11.41 -13.67
N ALA A 2 -27.43 -10.16 -14.17
CA ALA A 2 -26.17 -9.51 -14.61
C ALA A 2 -25.39 -8.73 -13.53
N LEU A 3 -25.95 -8.51 -12.33
CA LEU A 3 -25.34 -7.64 -11.33
C LEU A 3 -24.01 -8.19 -10.77
N ALA A 4 -23.98 -9.47 -10.41
CA ALA A 4 -22.79 -10.13 -9.85
C ALA A 4 -21.55 -10.07 -10.77
N PRO A 5 -21.64 -10.43 -12.07
CA PRO A 5 -20.48 -10.32 -12.96
C PRO A 5 -20.07 -8.85 -13.22
N ILE A 6 -21.01 -7.90 -13.21
CA ILE A 6 -20.68 -6.46 -13.34
C ILE A 6 -19.90 -5.99 -12.10
N VAL A 7 -20.35 -6.34 -10.90
CA VAL A 7 -19.69 -5.95 -9.63
C VAL A 7 -18.32 -6.62 -9.49
N ALA A 8 -18.20 -7.91 -9.82
CA ALA A 8 -16.92 -8.59 -9.82
C ALA A 8 -15.96 -7.99 -10.86
N GLY A 9 -16.47 -7.72 -12.08
CA GLY A 9 -15.70 -7.10 -13.15
C GLY A 9 -15.19 -5.70 -12.79
N SER A 10 -16.02 -4.85 -12.19
CA SER A 10 -15.59 -3.53 -11.73
C SER A 10 -14.55 -3.62 -10.61
N GLY A 11 -14.66 -4.59 -9.71
CA GLY A 11 -13.64 -4.88 -8.69
C GLY A 11 -12.27 -5.24 -9.30
N VAL A 12 -12.25 -6.07 -10.33
CA VAL A 12 -11.01 -6.43 -11.04
C VAL A 12 -10.42 -5.23 -11.78
N LEU A 13 -11.25 -4.39 -12.40
CA LEU A 13 -10.79 -3.15 -13.06
C LEU A 13 -10.17 -2.16 -12.06
N LEU A 14 -10.76 -2.02 -10.87
CA LEU A 14 -10.19 -1.20 -9.79
C LEU A 14 -8.85 -1.77 -9.30
N ALA A 15 -8.74 -3.10 -9.16
CA ALA A 15 -7.49 -3.75 -8.79
C ALA A 15 -6.39 -3.52 -9.85
N ALA A 16 -6.73 -3.63 -11.14
CA ALA A 16 -5.81 -3.35 -12.23
C ALA A 16 -5.34 -1.88 -12.23
N ALA A 17 -6.26 -0.94 -12.05
CA ALA A 17 -5.92 0.48 -11.96
C ALA A 17 -4.99 0.78 -10.78
N ALA A 18 -5.26 0.19 -9.60
CA ALA A 18 -4.41 0.33 -8.42
C ALA A 18 -3.01 -0.25 -8.67
N ALA A 19 -2.91 -1.43 -9.29
CA ALA A 19 -1.64 -2.07 -9.61
C ALA A 19 -0.81 -1.26 -10.60
N ILE A 20 -1.44 -0.71 -11.65
CA ILE A 20 -0.77 0.17 -12.62
C ILE A 20 -0.24 1.43 -11.93
N ALA A 21 -1.05 2.04 -11.06
CA ALA A 21 -0.64 3.22 -10.30
C ALA A 21 0.57 2.92 -9.40
N VAL A 22 0.57 1.77 -8.72
CA VAL A 22 1.66 1.32 -7.85
C VAL A 22 2.92 1.02 -8.66
N TYR A 23 2.79 0.32 -9.80
CA TYR A 23 3.92 0.07 -10.69
C TYR A 23 4.58 1.39 -11.13
N TRP A 24 3.78 2.36 -11.58
CA TRP A 24 4.30 3.66 -12.03
C TRP A 24 4.89 4.49 -10.89
N ASP A 25 4.29 4.49 -9.70
CA ASP A 25 4.84 5.21 -8.54
C ASP A 25 6.18 4.58 -8.12
N ALA A 26 6.27 3.25 -8.04
CA ALA A 26 7.48 2.53 -7.66
C ALA A 26 8.62 2.73 -8.67
N ASP A 27 8.33 2.60 -9.96
CA ASP A 27 9.28 2.81 -11.06
C ASP A 27 9.83 4.25 -11.06
N ARG A 28 8.96 5.25 -10.85
CA ARG A 28 9.35 6.66 -10.80
C ARG A 28 10.19 7.02 -9.58
N LEU A 29 9.94 6.38 -8.45
CA LEU A 29 10.64 6.64 -7.18
C LEU A 29 11.90 5.77 -7.01
N GLY A 30 12.18 4.86 -7.95
CA GLY A 30 13.31 3.93 -7.84
C GLY A 30 13.13 2.87 -6.75
N ILE A 31 11.89 2.61 -6.31
CA ILE A 31 11.59 1.57 -5.32
C ILE A 31 11.85 0.21 -5.95
N ALA A 32 12.58 -0.65 -5.24
CA ALA A 32 12.95 -1.95 -5.75
C ALA A 32 11.71 -2.82 -6.02
N ARG A 33 11.79 -3.69 -7.04
CA ARG A 33 10.78 -4.72 -7.33
C ARG A 33 9.38 -4.18 -7.63
N ALA A 34 9.27 -3.06 -8.36
CA ALA A 34 7.99 -2.48 -8.79
C ALA A 34 6.95 -3.49 -9.32
N PRO A 35 7.30 -4.50 -10.17
CA PRO A 35 6.32 -5.50 -10.61
C PRO A 35 5.75 -6.36 -9.48
N LEU A 36 6.54 -6.67 -8.47
CA LEU A 36 6.09 -7.47 -7.32
C LEU A 36 5.12 -6.67 -6.44
N TRP A 37 5.40 -5.40 -6.19
CA TRP A 37 4.50 -4.52 -5.46
C TRP A 37 3.16 -4.34 -6.17
N ALA A 38 3.20 -4.06 -7.48
CA ALA A 38 2.01 -3.95 -8.31
C ALA A 38 1.19 -5.26 -8.33
N GLY A 39 1.87 -6.40 -8.51
CA GLY A 39 1.22 -7.72 -8.49
C GLY A 39 0.59 -8.05 -7.13
N PHE A 40 1.28 -7.72 -6.04
CA PHE A 40 0.76 -7.93 -4.69
C PHE A 40 -0.51 -7.10 -4.45
N VAL A 41 -0.48 -5.81 -4.78
CA VAL A 41 -1.65 -4.91 -4.69
C VAL A 41 -2.80 -5.40 -5.57
N PHE A 42 -2.52 -5.83 -6.80
CA PHE A 42 -3.53 -6.40 -7.67
C PHE A 42 -4.25 -7.57 -7.01
N VAL A 43 -3.49 -8.55 -6.50
CA VAL A 43 -4.05 -9.77 -5.91
C VAL A 43 -4.90 -9.43 -4.68
N THR A 44 -4.38 -8.63 -3.76
CA THR A 44 -5.09 -8.30 -2.53
C THR A 44 -6.37 -7.49 -2.79
N VAL A 45 -6.32 -6.51 -3.71
CA VAL A 45 -7.48 -5.68 -4.05
C VAL A 45 -8.51 -6.50 -4.85
N ALA A 46 -8.08 -7.30 -5.81
CA ALA A 46 -8.98 -8.14 -6.60
C ALA A 46 -9.71 -9.16 -5.70
N VAL A 47 -8.99 -9.85 -4.81
CA VAL A 47 -9.59 -10.81 -3.88
C VAL A 47 -10.53 -10.09 -2.91
N GLY A 48 -10.10 -8.97 -2.30
CA GLY A 48 -10.91 -8.22 -1.36
C GLY A 48 -12.23 -7.70 -1.94
N LEU A 49 -12.25 -7.29 -3.21
CA LEU A 49 -13.44 -6.78 -3.88
C LEU A 49 -14.34 -7.87 -4.49
N THR A 50 -13.77 -8.98 -4.94
CA THR A 50 -14.55 -10.01 -5.66
C THR A 50 -15.06 -11.12 -4.75
N LEU A 51 -14.33 -11.47 -3.68
CA LEU A 51 -14.67 -12.61 -2.84
C LEU A 51 -16.07 -12.51 -2.19
N PRO A 52 -16.56 -11.34 -1.72
CA PRO A 52 -17.94 -11.19 -1.23
C PRO A 52 -19.02 -11.48 -2.27
N VAL A 53 -18.71 -11.34 -3.56
CA VAL A 53 -19.66 -11.62 -4.66
C VAL A 53 -19.84 -13.12 -4.83
N PHE A 54 -18.77 -13.90 -4.68
CA PHE A 54 -18.77 -15.35 -4.85
C PHE A 54 -19.13 -16.11 -3.56
N VAL A 55 -18.81 -15.53 -2.40
CA VAL A 55 -19.07 -16.11 -1.08
C VAL A 55 -19.84 -15.08 -0.25
N PRO A 56 -21.19 -15.00 -0.38
CA PRO A 56 -21.99 -13.97 0.28
C PRO A 56 -21.96 -14.01 1.81
N THR A 57 -21.59 -15.15 2.38
CA THR A 57 -21.47 -15.35 3.84
C THR A 57 -20.09 -15.00 4.37
N ILE A 58 -19.16 -14.51 3.53
CA ILE A 58 -17.82 -14.20 3.99
C ILE A 58 -17.83 -13.03 4.99
N PRO A 59 -17.04 -13.08 6.08
CA PRO A 59 -16.95 -11.97 7.01
C PRO A 59 -16.35 -10.72 6.34
N ILE A 60 -17.16 -9.66 6.23
CA ILE A 60 -16.75 -8.37 5.65
C ILE A 60 -15.45 -7.82 6.30
N PRO A 61 -15.25 -7.88 7.64
CA PRO A 61 -14.01 -7.39 8.24
C PRO A 61 -12.76 -8.10 7.69
N GLY A 62 -12.82 -9.42 7.49
CA GLY A 62 -11.71 -10.19 6.93
C GLY A 62 -11.38 -9.79 5.49
N THR A 63 -12.41 -9.55 4.68
CA THR A 63 -12.21 -9.10 3.28
C THR A 63 -11.64 -7.69 3.19
N LEU A 64 -11.99 -6.81 4.14
CA LEU A 64 -11.42 -5.45 4.20
C LEU A 64 -9.94 -5.48 4.58
N ILE A 65 -9.53 -6.37 5.48
CA ILE A 65 -8.12 -6.58 5.81
C ILE A 65 -7.35 -7.03 4.56
N ILE A 66 -7.88 -8.01 3.83
CA ILE A 66 -7.26 -8.46 2.57
C ILE A 66 -7.16 -7.30 1.59
N LEU A 67 -8.26 -6.56 1.35
CA LEU A 67 -8.31 -5.43 0.43
C LEU A 67 -7.21 -4.38 0.70
N VAL A 68 -7.01 -4.02 1.97
CA VAL A 68 -6.08 -2.95 2.38
C VAL A 68 -4.64 -3.43 2.51
N MET A 69 -4.40 -4.74 2.65
CA MET A 69 -3.08 -5.31 2.89
C MET A 69 -2.03 -4.90 1.85
N GLY A 70 -2.32 -5.06 0.56
CA GLY A 70 -1.42 -4.64 -0.52
C GLY A 70 -1.11 -3.14 -0.49
N PRO A 71 -2.14 -2.27 -0.56
CA PRO A 71 -1.95 -0.83 -0.48
C PRO A 71 -1.19 -0.35 0.76
N ALA A 72 -1.50 -0.91 1.94
CA ALA A 72 -0.85 -0.53 3.19
C ALA A 72 0.63 -0.92 3.21
N LEU A 73 0.96 -2.16 2.82
CA LEU A 73 2.36 -2.59 2.79
C LEU A 73 3.18 -1.82 1.74
N TYR A 74 2.59 -1.50 0.58
CA TYR A 74 3.25 -0.63 -0.40
C TYR A 74 3.46 0.78 0.14
N ALA A 75 2.49 1.34 0.88
CA ALA A 75 2.65 2.65 1.50
C ALA A 75 3.80 2.67 2.52
N PHE A 76 3.97 1.61 3.30
CA PHE A 76 5.09 1.48 4.23
C PHE A 76 6.44 1.38 3.51
N GLU A 77 6.55 0.55 2.47
CA GLU A 77 7.77 0.46 1.66
C GLU A 77 8.14 1.82 1.04
N ARG A 78 7.13 2.54 0.54
CA ARG A 78 7.31 3.86 -0.06
C ARG A 78 7.78 4.89 0.95
N ASP A 79 7.30 4.80 2.19
CA ASP A 79 7.72 5.67 3.29
C ASP A 79 9.17 5.37 3.68
N ASP A 80 9.49 4.09 3.89
CA ASP A 80 10.84 3.62 4.20
C ASP A 80 11.84 3.99 3.09
N SER A 81 11.46 3.84 1.82
CA SER A 81 12.31 4.23 0.69
C SER A 81 12.61 5.74 0.61
N ARG A 82 11.81 6.59 1.27
CA ARG A 82 11.98 8.05 1.26
C ARG A 82 12.71 8.58 2.48
N TYR A 83 12.52 7.93 3.63
CA TYR A 83 13.01 8.42 4.91
C TYR A 83 14.02 7.46 5.58
N GLY A 84 14.22 6.27 5.03
CA GLY A 84 14.96 5.17 5.64
C GLY A 84 16.47 5.24 5.42
N SER A 85 17.18 5.84 6.38
CA SER A 85 18.46 5.29 6.87
C SER A 85 18.86 5.75 8.28
N ASP A 86 18.26 6.83 8.82
CA ASP A 86 18.66 7.41 10.12
C ASP A 86 17.51 7.51 11.13
N ALA A 87 16.79 6.41 11.36
CA ALA A 87 16.05 6.28 12.62
C ALA A 87 17.03 5.82 13.70
N ASP A 88 17.84 6.73 14.24
CA ASP A 88 18.69 6.44 15.40
C ASP A 88 17.78 6.24 16.64
N PRO A 89 17.65 5.00 17.17
CA PRO A 89 16.78 4.71 18.31
C PRO A 89 17.25 5.39 19.60
N GLY A 90 18.47 5.90 19.63
CA GLY A 90 19.05 6.67 20.73
C GLY A 90 18.78 8.18 20.64
N SER A 91 18.35 8.69 19.49
CA SER A 91 18.12 10.12 19.28
C SER A 91 16.64 10.47 19.48
N LEU A 92 16.37 11.47 20.31
CA LEU A 92 15.04 12.09 20.34
C LEU A 92 14.95 13.14 19.21
N PRO A 93 13.77 13.38 18.61
CA PRO A 93 13.57 14.35 17.51
C PRO A 93 13.98 15.81 17.77
N ASN A 94 14.53 16.12 18.95
CA ASN A 94 14.83 17.47 19.42
C ASN A 94 16.31 17.69 19.81
N GLU A 95 17.17 16.67 19.79
CA GLU A 95 18.58 16.85 20.20
C GLU A 95 19.43 17.56 19.14
N ALA A 96 19.02 17.58 17.86
CA ALA A 96 19.73 18.28 16.79
C ALA A 96 19.45 19.81 16.73
N ARG A 97 18.78 20.40 17.73
CA ARG A 97 18.45 21.84 17.76
C ARG A 97 18.94 22.55 19.03
N ASP A 98 20.04 22.10 19.62
CA ASP A 98 20.72 22.82 20.72
C ASP A 98 22.23 22.94 20.51
N ASP A 99 22.63 23.23 19.26
CA ASP A 99 24.04 23.40 18.90
C ASP A 99 24.21 24.78 18.24
N GLY A 100 24.31 25.86 19.03
CA GLY A 100 24.84 27.11 18.46
C GLY A 100 24.58 28.46 19.12
N GLU A 101 24.03 28.57 20.32
CA GLU A 101 24.03 29.86 21.04
C GLU A 101 24.77 29.76 22.38
N LYS A 102 26.10 29.66 22.31
CA LYS A 102 27.00 30.17 23.35
C LYS A 102 28.25 30.80 22.75
N GLU A 103 28.48 32.05 23.21
CA GLU A 103 29.74 32.79 23.31
C GLU A 103 30.22 33.59 22.09
N GLU A 104 29.78 34.86 22.01
CA GLU A 104 30.65 36.04 22.24
C GLU A 104 29.83 37.26 22.71
#